data_AF-I2GKL1-F1
#
_entry.id   AF-I2GKL1-F1
#
_cell.length_a   1.000
_cell.length_b   1.000
_cell.length_c   1.000
_cell.angle_alpha   90.00
_cell.angle_beta   90.00
_cell.angle_gamma   90.00
#
_symmetry.space_group_name_H-M   'P 1'
#
loop_
_entity.id
_entity.type
_entity.pdbx_description
1 polymer ?
#
loop_
_entity_poly.entity_id
_entity_poly.type
_entity_poly.pdbx_seq_one_letter_code
_entity_poly.pdbx_strand_id
1 'polypeptide(L)'
;MSQSHNTKLFEALSQEYLIFVISYTSPRWPNPLFLIWYTDTDEDSTDRLLTDQAGNIIATESIPELISTLKAQVQLTLPEQFIAWLARIEGLEPSVDISHDTKALVDSIANKKVDLSTLERLVLWRNMFGDFAYQDGQNSYLLPYHDDPLLKQASDYYYNYDFWPRYTTKSKGQTVRWRRPPLEIDTALLLEKLSATITMFDARINLVKPG
;
A
#
# COMPACT_ATOMS: atom_id res chain seq x y z
N MET A 1 6.84 21.11 -22.21
CA MET A 1 5.59 20.39 -21.87
C MET A 1 5.07 20.96 -20.56
N SER A 2 3.76 21.05 -20.34
CA SER A 2 3.23 21.55 -19.06
C SER A 2 3.46 20.53 -17.95
N GLN A 3 3.65 20.99 -16.71
CA GLN A 3 3.91 20.15 -15.55
C GLN A 3 2.85 19.05 -15.37
N SER A 4 1.57 19.37 -15.64
CA SER A 4 0.45 18.41 -15.61
C SER A 4 0.54 17.31 -16.67
N HIS A 5 1.17 17.55 -17.82
CA HIS A 5 1.35 16.53 -18.86
C HIS A 5 2.44 15.53 -18.50
N ASN A 6 3.55 16.02 -17.92
CA ASN A 6 4.67 15.16 -17.50
C ASN A 6 4.25 14.19 -16.38
N THR A 7 3.51 14.68 -15.39
CA THR A 7 2.98 13.84 -14.29
C THR A 7 2.04 12.75 -14.80
N LYS A 8 1.11 13.07 -15.72
CA LYS A 8 0.21 12.07 -16.30
C LYS A 8 0.92 11.01 -17.13
N LEU A 9 2.02 11.40 -17.79
CA LEU A 9 2.83 10.45 -18.54
C LEU A 9 3.60 9.51 -17.60
N PHE A 10 4.10 10.03 -16.48
CA PHE A 10 4.69 9.20 -15.42
C PHE A 10 3.70 8.16 -14.92
N GLU A 11 2.49 8.59 -14.50
CA GLU A 11 1.41 7.70 -14.04
C GLU A 11 1.02 6.65 -15.08
N ALA A 12 0.92 7.05 -16.36
CA ALA A 12 0.59 6.12 -17.45
C ALA A 12 1.68 5.06 -17.65
N LEU A 13 2.96 5.43 -17.54
CA LEU A 13 4.09 4.49 -17.62
C LEU A 13 4.15 3.59 -16.38
N SER A 14 3.95 4.14 -15.18
CA SER A 14 3.81 3.35 -13.94
C SER A 14 2.74 2.27 -14.10
N GLN A 15 1.57 2.63 -14.66
CA GLN A 15 0.50 1.68 -14.95
C GLN A 15 0.84 0.67 -16.05
N GLU A 16 1.53 1.10 -17.12
CA GLU A 16 1.97 0.22 -18.22
C GLU A 16 2.94 -0.86 -17.74
N TYR A 17 3.86 -0.48 -16.84
CA TYR A 17 4.88 -1.37 -16.29
C TYR A 17 4.47 -2.04 -14.97
N LEU A 18 3.28 -1.75 -14.45
CA LEU A 18 2.76 -2.23 -13.17
C LEU A 18 3.72 -1.95 -12.00
N ILE A 19 4.29 -0.75 -11.98
CA ILE A 19 5.20 -0.28 -10.93
C ILE A 19 4.60 1.01 -10.36
N PHE A 20 4.33 1.02 -9.07
CA PHE A 20 3.60 2.10 -8.40
C PHE A 20 4.44 2.71 -7.28
N VAL A 21 4.56 4.04 -7.30
CA VAL A 21 5.16 4.82 -6.21
C VAL A 21 4.12 5.04 -5.13
N ILE A 22 4.43 4.56 -3.93
CA ILE A 22 3.55 4.63 -2.77
C ILE A 22 4.03 5.73 -1.84
N SER A 23 3.11 6.60 -1.40
CA SER A 23 3.32 7.45 -0.24
C SER A 23 2.80 6.75 1.01
N TYR A 24 3.70 6.49 1.96
CA TYR A 24 3.40 5.79 3.22
C TYR A 24 3.59 6.74 4.40
N THR A 25 2.51 7.04 5.12
CA THR A 25 2.55 7.86 6.33
C THR A 25 2.23 6.99 7.54
N SER A 26 3.20 6.82 8.43
CA SER A 26 3.05 6.07 9.68
C SER A 26 3.26 6.96 10.91
N PRO A 27 2.63 6.65 12.07
CA PRO A 27 2.93 7.29 13.34
C PRO A 27 4.42 7.31 13.74
N ARG A 28 5.24 6.40 13.18
CA ARG A 28 6.66 6.26 13.51
C ARG A 28 7.53 7.38 12.94
N TRP A 29 7.17 7.95 11.79
CA TRP A 29 7.97 8.97 11.11
C TRP A 29 7.25 10.31 11.03
N PRO A 30 7.97 11.45 11.10
CA PRO A 30 7.36 12.77 11.03
C PRO A 30 6.90 13.14 9.61
N ASN A 31 7.51 12.53 8.59
CA ASN A 31 7.24 12.80 7.17
C ASN A 31 6.82 11.50 6.47
N PRO A 32 6.04 11.59 5.38
CA PRO A 32 5.77 10.44 4.53
C PRO A 32 7.05 9.83 3.96
N LEU A 33 7.06 8.51 3.83
CA LEU A 33 8.07 7.75 3.13
C LEU A 33 7.57 7.33 1.75
N PHE A 34 8.48 7.13 0.82
CA PHE A 34 8.18 6.70 -0.55
C PHE A 34 8.72 5.30 -0.80
N LEU A 35 7.82 4.40 -1.21
CA LEU A 35 8.06 2.96 -1.43
C LEU A 35 7.71 2.60 -2.88
N ILE A 36 8.09 1.39 -3.32
CA ILE A 36 7.59 0.79 -4.57
C ILE A 36 6.74 -0.44 -4.25
N TRP A 37 5.54 -0.47 -4.84
CA TRP A 37 4.66 -1.63 -4.94
C TRP A 37 4.54 -1.98 -6.43
N TYR A 38 4.72 -3.23 -6.80
CA TYR A 38 4.73 -3.64 -8.21
C TYR A 38 4.14 -5.03 -8.40
N THR A 39 3.63 -5.31 -9.59
CA THR A 39 3.21 -6.66 -9.97
C THR A 39 4.40 -7.37 -10.61
N ASP A 40 4.79 -8.52 -10.04
CA ASP A 40 5.87 -9.34 -10.57
C ASP A 40 5.44 -10.05 -11.87
N THR A 41 6.41 -10.47 -12.67
CA THR A 41 6.18 -11.21 -13.92
C THR A 41 6.19 -12.72 -13.70
N ASP A 42 5.92 -13.17 -12.47
CA ASP A 42 5.75 -14.59 -12.18
C ASP A 42 4.40 -15.11 -12.73
N GLU A 43 4.21 -16.43 -12.70
CA GLU A 43 3.03 -17.09 -13.28
C GLU A 43 1.72 -16.57 -12.67
N ASP A 44 1.75 -16.22 -11.38
CA ASP A 44 0.59 -15.76 -10.61
C ASP A 44 0.40 -14.23 -10.66
N SER A 45 1.30 -13.49 -11.31
CA SER A 45 1.31 -12.01 -11.32
C SER A 45 1.20 -11.44 -9.92
N THR A 46 2.07 -11.88 -9.02
CA THR A 46 1.98 -11.52 -7.60
C THR A 46 2.35 -10.07 -7.37
N ASP A 47 1.54 -9.36 -6.60
CA ASP A 47 1.86 -8.02 -6.14
C ASP A 47 2.89 -8.07 -5.01
N ARG A 48 3.90 -7.17 -5.07
CA ARG A 48 5.11 -7.23 -4.25
C ARG A 48 5.60 -5.85 -3.86
N LEU A 49 6.13 -5.72 -2.64
CA LEU A 49 6.93 -4.56 -2.26
C LEU A 49 8.39 -4.78 -2.65
N LEU A 50 9.03 -3.72 -3.14
CA LEU A 50 10.46 -3.77 -3.44
C LEU A 50 11.27 -3.88 -2.14
N THR A 51 12.09 -4.92 -2.05
CA THR A 51 12.96 -5.18 -0.90
C THR A 51 14.44 -5.22 -1.26
N ASP A 52 15.29 -5.00 -0.27
CA ASP A 52 16.73 -5.27 -0.36
C ASP A 52 17.02 -6.78 -0.29
N GLN A 53 18.30 -7.16 -0.46
CA GLN A 53 18.75 -8.55 -0.36
C GLN A 53 18.49 -9.21 1.01
N ALA A 54 18.23 -8.41 2.05
CA ALA A 54 17.89 -8.89 3.40
C ALA A 54 16.37 -8.93 3.64
N GLY A 55 15.55 -8.69 2.61
CA GLY A 55 14.10 -8.74 2.68
C GLY A 55 13.49 -7.56 3.46
N ASN A 56 14.19 -6.43 3.58
CA ASN A 56 13.62 -5.21 4.14
C ASN A 56 13.04 -4.35 3.00
N ILE A 57 11.89 -3.74 3.24
CA ILE A 57 11.22 -2.82 2.33
C ILE A 57 12.08 -1.58 2.16
N ILE A 58 12.30 -1.18 0.91
CA ILE A 58 13.10 0.00 0.61
C ILE A 58 12.22 1.23 0.62
N ALA A 59 12.67 2.23 1.38
CA ALA A 59 11.99 3.50 1.52
C ALA A 59 12.96 4.67 1.40
N THR A 60 12.46 5.82 0.96
CA THR A 60 13.18 7.10 0.93
C THR A 60 12.26 8.23 1.41
N GLU A 61 12.81 9.42 1.66
CA GLU A 61 12.04 10.59 2.12
C GLU A 61 11.52 11.44 0.96
N SER A 62 11.87 11.11 -0.29
CA SER A 62 11.36 11.78 -1.49
C SER A 62 11.37 10.86 -2.72
N ILE A 63 10.44 11.09 -3.66
CA ILE A 63 10.38 10.30 -4.90
C ILE A 63 11.67 10.45 -5.74
N PRO A 64 12.28 11.64 -5.90
CA PRO A 64 13.55 11.76 -6.61
C PRO A 64 14.67 10.90 -6.00
N GLU A 65 14.75 10.81 -4.67
CA GLU A 65 15.69 9.92 -3.98
C GLU A 65 15.38 8.46 -4.26
N LEU A 66 14.09 8.06 -4.20
CA LEU A 66 13.67 6.70 -4.56
C LEU A 66 14.17 6.31 -5.94
N ILE A 67 13.87 7.14 -6.96
CA ILE A 67 14.30 6.88 -8.34
C ILE A 67 15.83 6.83 -8.45
N SER A 68 16.55 7.71 -7.74
CA SER A 68 18.01 7.68 -7.74
C SER A 68 18.56 6.40 -7.11
N THR A 69 17.96 5.92 -6.01
CA THR A 69 18.31 4.65 -5.38
C THR A 69 18.07 3.47 -6.32
N LEU A 70 16.93 3.45 -7.03
CA LEU A 70 16.62 2.42 -8.02
C LEU A 70 17.64 2.40 -9.16
N LYS A 71 18.00 3.57 -9.70
CA LYS A 71 19.00 3.69 -10.79
C LYS A 71 20.39 3.24 -10.36
N ALA A 72 20.77 3.47 -9.11
CA ALA A 72 22.06 3.05 -8.59
C ALA A 72 22.16 1.52 -8.40
N GLN A 73 21.02 0.81 -8.33
CA GLN A 73 20.92 -0.65 -8.16
C GLN A 73 21.71 -1.20 -6.96
N VAL A 74 22.05 -0.37 -5.98
CA VAL A 74 22.88 -0.78 -4.85
C VAL A 74 22.07 -1.74 -3.98
N GLN A 75 22.47 -3.01 -3.97
CA GLN A 75 21.84 -4.09 -3.18
C GLN A 75 20.39 -4.42 -3.56
N LEU A 76 19.98 -4.11 -4.80
CA LEU A 76 18.64 -4.41 -5.31
C LEU A 76 18.65 -5.62 -6.22
N THR A 77 17.62 -6.46 -6.11
CA THR A 77 17.26 -7.40 -7.16
C THR A 77 16.06 -6.82 -7.89
N LEU A 78 16.31 -6.08 -8.97
CA LEU A 78 15.26 -5.48 -9.78
C LEU A 78 14.81 -6.44 -10.89
N PRO A 79 13.50 -6.68 -11.05
CA PRO A 79 12.96 -7.35 -12.24
C PRO A 79 13.30 -6.59 -13.53
N GLU A 80 13.34 -7.28 -14.67
CA GLU A 80 13.70 -6.65 -15.96
C GLU A 80 12.77 -5.47 -16.32
N GLN A 81 11.48 -5.53 -15.95
CA GLN A 81 10.54 -4.44 -16.23
C GLN A 81 10.93 -3.12 -15.56
N PHE A 82 11.66 -3.14 -14.45
CA PHE A 82 12.13 -1.91 -13.78
C PHE A 82 13.15 -1.17 -14.63
N ILE A 83 14.05 -1.87 -15.33
CA ILE A 83 15.07 -1.23 -16.18
C ILE A 83 14.38 -0.49 -17.32
N ALA A 84 13.39 -1.12 -17.95
CA ALA A 84 12.61 -0.52 -19.01
C ALA A 84 11.78 0.68 -18.51
N TRP A 85 11.10 0.54 -17.37
CA TRP A 85 10.36 1.63 -16.75
C TRP A 85 11.26 2.83 -16.41
N LEU A 86 12.38 2.61 -15.72
CA LEU A 86 13.34 3.65 -15.33
C LEU A 86 13.88 4.45 -16.51
N ALA A 87 14.14 3.79 -17.65
CA ALA A 87 14.57 4.45 -18.88
C ALA A 87 13.47 5.33 -19.50
N ARG A 88 12.20 4.94 -19.34
CA ARG A 88 11.04 5.61 -19.95
C ARG A 88 10.54 6.80 -19.13
N ILE A 89 10.72 6.76 -17.82
CA ILE A 89 10.35 7.87 -16.92
C ILE A 89 11.44 8.95 -16.81
N GLU A 90 12.57 8.79 -17.49
CA GLU A 90 13.67 9.75 -17.42
C GLU A 90 13.26 11.14 -17.91
N GLY A 91 13.53 12.16 -17.08
CA GLY A 91 13.16 13.55 -17.36
C GLY A 91 11.68 13.87 -17.14
N LEU A 92 10.88 12.91 -16.66
CA LEU A 92 9.51 13.16 -16.21
C LEU A 92 9.50 13.66 -14.76
N GLU A 93 8.43 14.38 -14.41
CA GLU A 93 8.17 14.77 -13.03
C GLU A 93 7.58 13.56 -12.29
N PRO A 94 8.26 13.00 -11.28
CA PRO A 94 7.75 11.84 -10.56
C PRO A 94 6.52 12.20 -9.73
N SER A 95 5.58 11.26 -9.60
CA SER A 95 4.38 11.43 -8.77
C SER A 95 4.06 10.19 -7.96
N VAL A 96 3.17 10.37 -6.99
CA VAL A 96 2.61 9.29 -6.17
C VAL A 96 1.43 8.67 -6.91
N ASP A 97 1.42 7.35 -7.02
CA ASP A 97 0.29 6.61 -7.58
C ASP A 97 -0.75 6.32 -6.49
N ILE A 98 -0.30 5.88 -5.31
CA ILE A 98 -1.17 5.43 -4.21
C ILE A 98 -0.66 5.96 -2.88
N SER A 99 -1.56 6.33 -1.97
CA SER A 99 -1.22 6.81 -0.63
C SER A 99 -1.84 5.95 0.47
N HIS A 100 -1.02 5.48 1.41
CA HIS A 100 -1.45 4.80 2.62
C HIS A 100 -1.08 5.64 3.84
N ASP A 101 -2.10 6.26 4.45
CA ASP A 101 -1.96 7.05 5.67
C ASP A 101 -2.43 6.25 6.87
N THR A 102 -1.50 5.46 7.43
CA THR A 102 -1.78 4.63 8.61
C THR A 102 -1.86 5.47 9.88
N LYS A 103 -1.23 6.65 9.90
CA LYS A 103 -1.40 7.62 10.99
C LYS A 103 -2.86 8.10 11.08
N ALA A 104 -3.44 8.56 9.98
CA ALA A 104 -4.85 8.98 9.96
C ALA A 104 -5.82 7.83 10.23
N LEU A 105 -5.46 6.61 9.80
CA LEU A 105 -6.23 5.40 10.12
C LEU A 105 -6.25 5.13 11.63
N VAL A 106 -5.08 5.12 12.28
CA VAL A 106 -4.92 4.96 13.73
C VAL A 106 -5.67 6.07 14.48
N ASP A 107 -5.49 7.33 14.07
CA ASP A 107 -6.17 8.48 14.68
C ASP A 107 -7.70 8.34 14.57
N SER A 108 -8.23 7.84 13.45
CA SER A 108 -9.67 7.65 13.26
C SER A 108 -10.23 6.58 14.21
N ILE A 109 -9.57 5.43 14.31
CA ILE A 109 -10.02 4.34 15.20
C ILE A 109 -9.88 4.75 16.67
N ALA A 110 -8.81 5.45 17.04
CA ALA A 110 -8.61 5.98 18.40
C ALA A 110 -9.73 6.95 18.81
N ASN A 111 -10.23 7.74 17.87
CA ASN A 111 -11.38 8.64 18.06
C ASN A 111 -12.74 7.93 17.87
N LYS A 112 -12.77 6.59 17.86
CA LYS A 112 -13.97 5.75 17.68
C LYS A 112 -14.72 6.02 16.37
N LYS A 113 -14.04 6.58 15.37
CA LYS A 113 -14.57 6.84 14.03
C LYS A 113 -14.18 5.67 13.14
N VAL A 114 -15.03 4.63 13.13
CA VAL A 114 -14.87 3.45 12.25
C VAL A 114 -15.95 3.48 11.18
N ASP A 115 -15.88 4.50 10.33
CA ASP A 115 -16.77 4.66 9.17
C ASP A 115 -16.21 3.93 7.94
N LEU A 116 -16.94 3.97 6.82
CA LEU A 116 -16.50 3.34 5.58
C LEU A 116 -15.14 3.81 5.07
N SER A 117 -14.86 5.11 5.17
CA SER A 117 -13.59 5.63 4.68
C SER A 117 -12.43 5.09 5.51
N THR A 118 -12.66 4.95 6.82
CA THR A 118 -11.71 4.31 7.73
C THR A 118 -11.51 2.83 7.39
N LEU A 119 -12.59 2.11 7.11
CA LEU A 119 -12.51 0.69 6.74
C LEU A 119 -11.89 0.47 5.35
N GLU A 120 -12.16 1.35 4.38
CA GLU A 120 -11.51 1.32 3.06
C GLU A 120 -10.01 1.51 3.19
N ARG A 121 -9.56 2.49 3.99
CA ARG A 121 -8.14 2.70 4.30
C ARG A 121 -7.51 1.47 4.97
N LEU A 122 -8.22 0.86 5.93
CA LEU A 122 -7.79 -0.37 6.58
C LEU A 122 -7.59 -1.49 5.55
N VAL A 123 -8.58 -1.74 4.70
CA VAL A 123 -8.53 -2.81 3.68
C VAL A 123 -7.40 -2.57 2.69
N LEU A 124 -7.28 -1.36 2.15
CA LEU A 124 -6.23 -1.02 1.18
C LEU A 124 -4.83 -1.22 1.79
N TRP A 125 -4.62 -0.74 3.02
CA TRP A 125 -3.34 -0.96 3.70
C TRP A 125 -3.10 -2.43 4.03
N ARG A 126 -4.14 -3.17 4.46
CA ARG A 126 -4.02 -4.60 4.76
C ARG A 126 -3.66 -5.43 3.54
N ASN A 127 -4.18 -5.08 2.36
CA ASN A 127 -3.83 -5.76 1.13
C ASN A 127 -2.33 -5.60 0.84
N MET A 128 -1.81 -4.35 0.84
CA MET A 128 -0.38 -4.10 0.68
C MET A 128 0.48 -4.81 1.76
N PHE A 129 0.01 -4.84 3.02
CA PHE A 129 0.66 -5.59 4.09
C PHE A 129 0.66 -7.11 3.81
N GLY A 130 -0.46 -7.64 3.32
CA GLY A 130 -0.63 -9.03 2.91
C GLY A 130 0.32 -9.40 1.78
N ASP A 131 0.37 -8.60 0.72
CA ASP A 131 1.27 -8.80 -0.42
C ASP A 131 2.72 -8.94 0.06
N PHE A 132 3.17 -8.05 0.94
CA PHE A 132 4.50 -8.17 1.55
C PHE A 132 4.66 -9.42 2.44
N ALA A 133 3.65 -9.74 3.25
CA ALA A 133 3.69 -10.88 4.17
C ALA A 133 3.72 -12.24 3.46
N TYR A 134 3.05 -12.35 2.30
CA TYR A 134 2.99 -13.56 1.47
C TYR A 134 4.10 -13.63 0.40
N GLN A 135 4.74 -12.51 0.05
CA GLN A 135 5.76 -12.42 -1.01
C GLN A 135 6.96 -13.36 -0.82
N ASP A 136 7.42 -13.59 0.43
CA ASP A 136 8.55 -14.46 0.73
C ASP A 136 8.26 -15.30 1.99
N GLY A 137 8.67 -16.58 1.99
CA GLY A 137 8.52 -17.47 3.14
C GLY A 137 9.19 -16.95 4.42
N GLN A 138 10.23 -16.12 4.30
CA GLN A 138 10.87 -15.43 5.43
C GLN A 138 9.93 -14.44 6.12
N ASN A 139 8.90 -13.93 5.43
CA ASN A 139 7.91 -13.01 5.99
C ASN A 139 6.73 -13.73 6.65
N SER A 140 6.67 -15.07 6.62
CA SER A 140 5.54 -15.85 7.15
C SER A 140 5.22 -15.60 8.63
N TYR A 141 6.19 -15.12 9.43
CA TYR A 141 5.95 -14.70 10.82
C TYR A 141 5.04 -13.46 10.95
N LEU A 142 4.80 -12.74 9.86
CA LEU A 142 3.86 -11.61 9.78
C LEU A 142 2.41 -12.05 9.55
N LEU A 143 2.19 -13.27 9.04
CA LEU A 143 0.86 -13.78 8.73
C LEU A 143 -0.11 -13.77 9.93
N PRO A 144 0.30 -14.11 11.17
CA PRO A 144 -0.59 -13.98 12.33
C PRO A 144 -1.12 -12.56 12.56
N TYR A 145 -0.39 -11.52 12.12
CA TYR A 145 -0.83 -10.12 12.19
C TYR A 145 -1.75 -9.75 11.01
N HIS A 146 -1.53 -10.34 9.83
CA HIS A 146 -2.39 -10.19 8.66
C HIS A 146 -3.69 -10.99 8.81
N ASP A 147 -3.67 -12.11 9.51
CA ASP A 147 -4.82 -13.00 9.65
C ASP A 147 -5.56 -12.81 10.98
N ASP A 148 -5.23 -11.73 11.71
CA ASP A 148 -5.92 -11.36 12.95
C ASP A 148 -7.44 -11.30 12.72
N PRO A 149 -8.24 -12.10 13.47
CA PRO A 149 -9.67 -12.23 13.23
C PRO A 149 -10.45 -10.92 13.36
N LEU A 150 -10.03 -10.01 14.24
CA LEU A 150 -10.73 -8.75 14.49
C LEU A 150 -10.51 -7.77 13.35
N LEU A 151 -9.28 -7.69 12.87
CA LEU A 151 -8.97 -6.91 11.68
C LEU A 151 -9.65 -7.49 10.43
N LYS A 152 -9.72 -8.83 10.31
CA LYS A 152 -10.46 -9.50 9.23
C LYS A 152 -11.96 -9.19 9.28
N GLN A 153 -12.56 -9.21 10.47
CA GLN A 153 -13.97 -8.86 10.67
C GLN A 153 -14.27 -7.44 10.15
N ALA A 154 -13.39 -6.47 10.44
CA ALA A 154 -13.54 -5.10 9.95
C ALA A 154 -13.44 -5.02 8.41
N SER A 155 -12.47 -5.73 7.81
CA SER A 155 -12.34 -5.83 6.35
C SER A 155 -13.54 -6.50 5.68
N ASP A 156 -14.00 -7.63 6.23
CA ASP A 156 -15.15 -8.38 5.71
C ASP A 156 -16.42 -7.52 5.75
N TYR A 157 -16.60 -6.72 6.81
CA TYR A 157 -17.72 -5.78 6.89
C TYR A 157 -17.69 -4.77 5.75
N TYR A 158 -16.52 -4.18 5.43
CA TYR A 158 -16.38 -3.28 4.30
C TYR A 158 -16.70 -3.96 2.96
N TYR A 159 -16.17 -5.16 2.74
CA TYR A 159 -16.43 -5.90 1.51
C TYR A 159 -17.92 -6.23 1.34
N ASN A 160 -18.53 -6.78 2.37
CA ASN A 160 -19.92 -7.26 2.34
C ASN A 160 -20.94 -6.12 2.22
N TYR A 161 -20.66 -4.99 2.86
CA TYR A 161 -21.66 -3.93 3.02
C TYR A 161 -21.33 -2.63 2.30
N ASP A 162 -20.21 -2.57 1.58
CA ASP A 162 -19.84 -1.40 0.79
C ASP A 162 -19.20 -1.73 -0.56
N PHE A 163 -18.11 -2.49 -0.62
CA PHE A 163 -17.43 -2.78 -1.87
C PHE A 163 -18.29 -3.61 -2.84
N TRP A 164 -18.70 -4.83 -2.44
CA TRP A 164 -19.46 -5.72 -3.31
C TRP A 164 -20.83 -5.16 -3.69
N PRO A 165 -21.60 -4.53 -2.76
CA PRO A 165 -22.83 -3.84 -3.13
C PRO A 165 -22.61 -2.73 -4.16
N ARG A 166 -21.59 -1.86 -4.00
CA ARG A 166 -21.29 -0.82 -4.99
C ARG A 166 -20.90 -1.41 -6.34
N TYR A 167 -20.07 -2.46 -6.34
CA TYR A 167 -19.61 -3.12 -7.56
C TYR A 167 -20.76 -3.76 -8.35
N THR A 168 -21.59 -4.57 -7.68
CA THR A 168 -22.74 -5.26 -8.28
C THR A 168 -23.86 -4.31 -8.71
N THR A 169 -24.03 -3.20 -7.99
CA THR A 169 -25.04 -2.18 -8.30
C THR A 169 -24.60 -1.30 -9.47
N LYS A 170 -23.32 -0.89 -9.52
CA LYS A 170 -22.72 -0.18 -10.66
C LYS A 170 -22.78 -1.03 -11.94
N SER A 171 -22.43 -2.32 -11.87
CA SER A 171 -22.47 -3.21 -13.03
C SER A 171 -23.88 -3.46 -13.57
N LYS A 172 -24.92 -3.21 -12.75
CA LYS A 172 -26.34 -3.36 -13.12
C LYS A 172 -27.08 -2.04 -13.36
N GLY A 173 -26.41 -0.88 -13.25
CA GLY A 173 -27.02 0.44 -13.42
C GLY A 173 -28.15 0.75 -12.44
N GLN A 174 -28.21 0.06 -11.30
CA GLN A 174 -29.25 0.25 -10.28
C GLN A 174 -28.74 1.15 -9.16
N THR A 175 -29.61 1.60 -8.25
CA THR A 175 -29.19 2.21 -6.99
C THR A 175 -29.96 1.51 -5.88
N VAL A 176 -29.39 0.43 -5.34
CA VAL A 176 -30.04 -0.30 -4.25
C VAL A 176 -29.85 0.49 -2.97
N ARG A 177 -30.94 1.04 -2.42
CA ARG A 177 -30.95 1.56 -1.04
C ARG A 177 -30.96 0.38 -0.06
N TRP A 178 -29.82 -0.27 0.11
CA TRP A 178 -29.66 -1.31 1.12
C TRP A 178 -29.33 -0.68 2.47
N ARG A 179 -30.02 -1.09 3.54
CA ARG A 179 -29.78 -0.56 4.89
C ARG A 179 -28.60 -1.32 5.51
N ARG A 180 -27.49 -0.63 5.68
CA ARG A 180 -26.29 -1.19 6.29
C ARG A 180 -26.51 -1.48 7.79
N PRO A 181 -26.25 -2.69 8.29
CA PRO A 181 -26.27 -2.98 9.72
C PRO A 181 -25.10 -2.24 10.41
N PRO A 182 -25.20 -1.83 11.68
CA PRO A 182 -24.07 -1.25 12.39
C PRO A 182 -22.89 -2.23 12.47
N LEU A 183 -21.66 -1.71 12.44
CA LEU A 183 -20.48 -2.52 12.76
C LEU A 183 -20.36 -2.63 14.28
N GLU A 184 -20.61 -3.83 14.80
CA GLU A 184 -20.39 -4.16 16.21
C GLU A 184 -18.97 -4.70 16.37
N ILE A 185 -18.06 -3.85 16.85
CA ILE A 185 -16.64 -4.18 17.01
C ILE A 185 -16.05 -3.50 18.25
N ASP A 186 -15.14 -4.20 18.93
CA ASP A 186 -14.35 -3.58 20.00
C ASP A 186 -13.29 -2.66 19.37
N THR A 187 -13.56 -1.36 19.38
CA THR A 187 -12.67 -0.36 18.77
C THR A 187 -11.33 -0.24 19.50
N ALA A 188 -11.29 -0.53 20.80
CA ALA A 188 -10.05 -0.45 21.57
C ALA A 188 -9.13 -1.62 21.22
N LEU A 189 -9.68 -2.83 21.16
CA LEU A 189 -8.94 -4.01 20.71
C LEU A 189 -8.55 -3.91 19.23
N LEU A 190 -9.43 -3.36 18.38
CA LEU A 190 -9.13 -3.14 16.96
C LEU A 190 -7.92 -2.21 16.79
N LEU A 191 -7.87 -1.13 17.58
CA LEU A 191 -6.75 -0.19 17.59
C LEU A 191 -5.45 -0.87 18.04
N GLU A 192 -5.51 -1.70 19.09
CA GLU A 192 -4.36 -2.46 19.59
C GLU A 192 -3.81 -3.37 18.49
N LYS A 193 -4.67 -4.18 17.85
CA LYS A 193 -4.26 -5.11 16.78
C LYS A 193 -3.71 -4.38 15.57
N LEU A 194 -4.37 -3.32 15.12
CA LEU A 194 -3.87 -2.51 14.01
C LEU A 194 -2.48 -1.92 14.33
N SER A 195 -2.31 -1.34 15.52
CA SER A 195 -1.06 -0.69 15.92
C SER A 195 0.09 -1.70 16.00
N ALA A 196 -0.19 -2.91 16.49
CA ALA A 196 0.79 -4.00 16.51
C ALA A 196 1.19 -4.41 15.08
N THR A 197 0.24 -4.59 14.18
CA THR A 197 0.51 -4.94 12.77
C THR A 197 1.31 -3.85 12.05
N ILE A 198 0.96 -2.56 12.24
CA ILE A 198 1.73 -1.43 11.69
C ILE A 198 3.16 -1.43 12.24
N THR A 199 3.33 -1.66 13.54
CA THR A 199 4.67 -1.71 14.17
C THR A 199 5.54 -2.80 13.54
N MET A 200 4.95 -3.97 13.27
CA MET A 200 5.66 -5.08 12.62
C MET A 200 6.04 -4.76 11.18
N PHE A 201 5.14 -4.12 10.42
CA PHE A 201 5.45 -3.64 9.07
C PHE A 201 6.55 -2.59 9.07
N ASP A 202 6.44 -1.58 9.93
CA ASP A 202 7.41 -0.49 10.08
C ASP A 202 8.80 -1.00 10.47
N ALA A 203 8.88 -2.09 11.24
CA ALA A 203 10.15 -2.73 11.59
C ALA A 203 10.89 -3.32 10.38
N ARG A 204 10.21 -3.49 9.24
CA ARG A 204 10.77 -4.00 7.99
C ARG A 204 11.12 -2.92 7.00
N ILE A 205 10.86 -1.65 7.31
CA ILE A 205 11.22 -0.53 6.45
C ILE A 205 12.69 -0.15 6.70
N ASN A 206 13.49 -0.22 5.64
CA ASN A 206 14.85 0.26 5.58
C ASN A 206 14.87 1.63 4.86
N LEU A 207 15.14 2.70 5.62
CA LEU A 207 15.25 4.04 5.08
C LEU A 207 16.62 4.23 4.43
N VAL A 208 16.65 4.23 3.11
CA VAL A 208 17.87 4.38 2.32
C VAL A 208 18.11 5.87 2.08
N LYS A 209 19.36 6.31 2.26
CA LYS A 209 19.82 7.63 1.82
C LYS A 209 20.62 7.46 0.54
N PRO A 210 20.47 8.35 -0.45
CA PRO A 210 21.36 8.33 -1.61
C PRO A 210 22.82 8.46 -1.15
N GLY A 211 23.68 7.64 -1.76
CA GLY A 211 25.13 7.71 -1.59
C GLY A 211 25.76 8.81 -2.43
#